data_AF-A0A6H2NQW5-F1
#
_entry.id   AF-A0A6H2NQW5-F1
#
_cell.length_a   1.000
_cell.length_b   1.000
_cell.length_c   1.000
_cell.angle_alpha   90.00
_cell.angle_beta   90.00
_cell.angle_gamma   90.00
#
_symmetry.space_group_name_H-M   'P 1'
#
loop_
_entity.id
_entity.type
_entity.pdbx_description
1 polymer ?
#
loop_
_entity_poly.entity_id
_entity_poly.type
_entity_poly.pdbx_seq_one_letter_code
_entity_poly.pdbx_strand_id
1 'polypeptide(L)'
;MALLLVGCGQPRVAQCNQLADVVNQTQGFMQEFETEIQAFSESAAQVKDLDDIKLAASQYTSAVDKVVVNLNGLVDDLEATSLQDETLADFRDSYIDVVEGFSGALDDARQAMDLVVTAESEADLPARIEESQEQTMRAVAAIEELSQTESQLINEVNAYCGAAQPTE
;
A
#
# COMPACT_ATOMS: atom_id res chain seq x y z
N MET A 1 44.42 -6.81 31.54
CA MET A 1 43.17 -6.07 31.30
C MET A 1 42.60 -6.54 29.99
N ALA A 2 41.70 -7.52 30.03
CA ALA A 2 40.92 -7.92 28.87
C ALA A 2 39.78 -6.90 28.74
N LEU A 3 39.87 -5.99 27.77
CA LEU A 3 38.72 -5.19 27.36
C LEU A 3 37.74 -6.14 26.70
N LEU A 4 36.71 -6.55 27.46
CA LEU A 4 35.48 -7.07 26.89
C LEU A 4 34.87 -5.94 26.05
N LEU A 5 35.14 -5.96 24.75
CA LEU A 5 34.37 -5.24 23.75
C LEU A 5 32.97 -5.88 23.76
N VAL A 6 32.14 -5.52 24.75
CA VAL A 6 30.70 -5.67 24.62
C VAL A 6 30.35 -4.70 23.50
N GLY A 7 30.23 -5.21 22.29
CA GLY A 7 29.81 -4.42 21.13
C GLY A 7 28.50 -3.75 21.48
N CYS A 8 28.52 -2.43 21.61
CA CYS A 8 27.33 -1.61 21.79
C CYS A 8 26.56 -1.59 20.47
N GLY A 9 25.87 -2.69 20.16
CA GLY A 9 24.79 -2.67 19.17
C GLY A 9 23.70 -1.72 19.65
N GLN A 10 22.97 -1.12 18.70
CA GLN A 10 21.86 -0.22 19.03
C GLN A 10 20.83 -0.99 19.88
N PRO A 11 20.34 -0.45 21.01
CA PRO A 11 19.39 -1.16 21.85
C PRO A 11 18.12 -1.49 21.06
N ARG A 12 17.52 -2.67 21.31
CA ARG A 12 16.32 -3.15 20.60
C ARG A 12 15.23 -2.09 20.49
N VAL A 13 14.95 -1.37 21.57
CA VAL A 13 13.94 -0.29 21.60
C VAL A 13 14.22 0.78 20.54
N ALA A 14 15.47 1.17 20.34
CA ALA A 14 15.82 2.15 19.32
C ALA A 14 15.67 1.59 17.90
N GLN A 15 15.95 0.29 17.68
CA GLN A 15 15.69 -0.37 16.40
C GLN A 15 14.18 -0.55 16.12
N CYS A 16 13.38 -0.85 17.15
CA CYS A 16 11.92 -0.88 17.07
C CYS A 16 11.34 0.48 16.67
N ASN A 17 11.82 1.56 17.29
CA ASN A 17 11.38 2.91 16.92
C ASN A 17 11.76 3.24 15.48
N GLN A 18 12.97 2.86 15.04
CA GLN A 18 13.41 3.06 13.67
C GLN A 18 12.51 2.35 12.65
N LEU A 19 12.14 1.10 12.91
CA LEU A 19 11.20 0.36 12.05
C LEU A 19 9.81 1.01 12.07
N ALA A 20 9.30 1.37 13.25
CA ALA A 20 7.99 2.00 13.39
C ALA A 20 7.92 3.37 12.69
N ASP A 21 8.97 4.18 12.75
CA ASP A 21 9.02 5.48 12.09
C ASP A 21 8.86 5.34 10.57
N VAL A 22 9.49 4.33 9.97
CA VAL A 22 9.40 4.06 8.53
C VAL A 22 8.00 3.52 8.16
N VAL A 23 7.50 2.52 8.89
CA VAL A 23 6.18 1.93 8.62
C VAL A 23 5.05 2.95 8.79
N ASN A 24 5.17 3.88 9.75
CA ASN A 24 4.15 4.92 9.99
C ASN A 24 4.03 5.95 8.85
N GLN A 25 4.96 5.99 7.90
CA GLN A 25 4.84 6.83 6.70
C GLN A 25 3.58 6.48 5.87
N THR A 26 3.13 5.22 5.93
CA THR A 26 1.89 4.73 5.28
C THR A 26 0.65 5.56 5.61
N GLN A 27 0.53 6.08 6.83
CA GLN A 27 -0.63 6.87 7.24
C GLN A 27 -0.78 8.16 6.42
N GLY A 28 0.35 8.78 6.04
CA GLY A 28 0.34 9.98 5.20
C GLY A 28 -0.14 9.66 3.79
N PHE A 29 0.31 8.53 3.22
CA PHE A 29 -0.08 8.10 1.88
C PHE A 29 -1.58 7.78 1.80
N MET A 30 -2.12 7.12 2.82
CA MET A 30 -3.55 6.77 2.87
C MET A 30 -4.45 8.00 2.92
N GLN A 31 -4.08 9.05 3.68
CA GLN A 31 -4.85 10.30 3.71
C GLN A 31 -4.86 11.02 2.36
N GLU A 32 -3.73 11.02 1.65
CA GLU A 32 -3.66 11.59 0.30
C GLU A 32 -4.52 10.78 -0.68
N PHE A 33 -4.46 9.45 -0.60
CA PHE A 33 -5.27 8.57 -1.43
C PHE A 33 -6.77 8.75 -1.20
N GLU A 34 -7.22 8.81 0.07
CA GLU A 34 -8.63 9.06 0.41
C GLU A 34 -9.14 10.36 -0.23
N THR A 35 -8.31 11.40 -0.24
CA THR A 35 -8.65 12.69 -0.86
C THR A 35 -8.84 12.55 -2.37
N GLU A 36 -7.95 11.83 -3.04
CA GLU A 36 -8.01 11.60 -4.48
C GLU A 36 -9.20 10.69 -4.87
N ILE A 37 -9.48 9.65 -4.08
CA ILE A 37 -10.64 8.77 -4.27
C ILE A 37 -11.96 9.53 -4.07
N GLN A 38 -11.99 10.50 -3.15
CA GLN A 38 -13.15 11.36 -2.99
C GLN A 38 -13.37 12.24 -4.24
N ALA A 39 -12.30 12.82 -4.80
CA ALA A 39 -12.37 13.60 -6.04
C ALA A 39 -12.82 12.74 -7.24
N PHE A 40 -12.34 11.50 -7.33
CA PHE A 40 -12.83 10.52 -8.30
C PHE A 40 -14.33 10.25 -8.11
N SER A 41 -14.78 9.99 -6.88
CA SER A 41 -16.18 9.66 -6.57
C SER A 41 -17.13 10.80 -6.95
N GLU A 42 -16.72 12.05 -6.70
CA GLU A 42 -17.48 13.24 -7.10
C GLU A 42 -17.57 13.38 -8.63
N SER A 43 -16.48 13.07 -9.34
CA SER A 43 -16.44 13.12 -10.80
C SER A 43 -17.27 12.00 -11.43
N ALA A 44 -17.17 10.78 -10.88
CA ALA A 44 -17.95 9.61 -11.28
C ALA A 44 -19.47 9.84 -11.09
N ALA A 45 -19.88 10.60 -10.08
CA ALA A 45 -21.30 10.93 -9.86
C ALA A 45 -21.89 11.89 -10.90
N GLN A 46 -21.05 12.55 -11.70
CA GLN A 46 -21.47 13.58 -12.66
C GLN A 46 -21.40 13.13 -14.12
N VAL A 47 -21.01 11.87 -14.37
CA VAL A 47 -20.80 11.34 -15.72
C VAL A 47 -22.08 11.31 -16.55
N LYS A 48 -22.01 11.76 -17.80
CA LYS A 48 -23.15 11.77 -18.73
C LYS A 48 -22.87 11.05 -20.03
N ASP A 49 -21.62 11.06 -20.47
CA ASP A 49 -21.18 10.48 -21.73
C ASP A 49 -19.84 9.74 -21.55
N LEU A 50 -19.37 9.14 -22.64
CA LEU A 50 -18.12 8.38 -22.65
C LEU A 50 -16.91 9.22 -22.25
N ASP A 51 -16.86 10.50 -22.64
CA ASP A 51 -15.71 11.36 -22.33
C ASP A 51 -15.66 11.66 -20.82
N ASP A 52 -16.80 11.90 -20.18
CA ASP A 52 -16.88 12.04 -18.73
C ASP A 52 -16.44 10.75 -18.01
N ILE A 53 -16.85 9.58 -18.50
CA ILE A 53 -16.48 8.28 -17.93
C ILE A 53 -14.98 8.06 -18.03
N LYS A 54 -14.38 8.33 -19.20
CA LYS A 54 -12.93 8.21 -19.43
C LYS A 54 -12.15 9.19 -18.57
N LEU A 55 -12.67 10.40 -18.36
CA LEU A 55 -12.07 11.39 -17.48
C LEU A 55 -12.05 10.91 -16.03
N ALA A 56 -13.18 10.42 -15.51
CA ALA A 56 -13.25 9.88 -14.15
C ALA A 56 -12.30 8.68 -13.99
N ALA A 57 -12.31 7.75 -14.94
CA ALA A 57 -11.40 6.61 -14.96
C ALA A 57 -9.91 7.04 -14.99
N SER A 58 -9.58 8.10 -15.73
CA SER A 58 -8.22 8.67 -15.80
C SER A 58 -7.79 9.32 -14.48
N GLN A 59 -8.71 9.95 -13.76
CA GLN A 59 -8.43 10.50 -12.43
C GLN A 59 -8.15 9.39 -11.43
N TYR A 60 -8.95 8.32 -11.44
CA TYR A 60 -8.70 7.14 -10.62
C TYR A 60 -7.33 6.53 -10.90
N THR A 61 -6.99 6.27 -12.17
CA THR A 61 -5.70 5.67 -12.53
C THR A 61 -4.52 6.54 -12.08
N SER A 62 -4.63 7.86 -12.24
CA SER A 62 -3.62 8.82 -11.76
C SER A 62 -3.48 8.82 -10.24
N ALA A 63 -4.59 8.71 -9.51
CA ALA A 63 -4.58 8.63 -8.04
C ALA A 63 -3.88 7.35 -7.57
N VAL A 64 -4.20 6.21 -8.19
CA VAL A 64 -3.60 4.93 -7.87
C VAL A 64 -2.10 4.91 -8.21
N ASP A 65 -1.70 5.47 -9.36
CA ASP A 65 -0.28 5.61 -9.74
C ASP A 65 0.54 6.33 -8.67
N LYS A 66 0.00 7.41 -8.07
CA LYS A 66 0.68 8.12 -6.99
C LYS A 66 0.87 7.24 -5.76
N VAL A 67 -0.14 6.45 -5.39
CA VAL A 67 -0.03 5.53 -4.24
C VAL A 67 0.99 4.45 -4.51
N VAL A 68 0.97 3.83 -5.70
CA VAL A 68 1.97 2.83 -6.11
C VAL A 68 3.39 3.41 -6.01
N VAL A 69 3.61 4.64 -6.47
CA VAL A 69 4.90 5.33 -6.33
C VAL A 69 5.29 5.52 -4.86
N ASN A 70 4.35 5.94 -4.00
CA ASN A 70 4.61 6.11 -2.57
C ASN A 70 4.92 4.79 -1.87
N LEU A 71 4.22 3.70 -2.20
CA LEU A 71 4.47 2.37 -1.67
C LEU A 71 5.84 1.84 -2.11
N ASN A 72 6.22 2.04 -3.37
CA ASN A 72 7.55 1.68 -3.84
C ASN A 72 8.64 2.49 -3.12
N GLY A 73 8.40 3.78 -2.85
CA GLY A 73 9.31 4.59 -2.03
C GLY A 73 9.42 4.09 -0.59
N LEU A 74 8.33 3.58 -0.01
CA LEU A 74 8.36 2.94 1.30
C LEU A 74 9.17 1.64 1.30
N VAL A 75 9.08 0.84 0.24
CA VAL A 75 9.95 -0.35 0.06
C VAL A 75 11.41 0.08 0.08
N ASP A 76 11.79 1.10 -0.71
CA ASP A 76 13.16 1.63 -0.73
C ASP A 76 13.63 2.07 0.67
N ASP A 77 12.77 2.78 1.42
CA ASP A 77 13.07 3.24 2.79
C ASP A 77 13.21 2.06 3.79
N LEU A 78 12.37 1.03 3.65
CA LEU A 78 12.47 -0.20 4.43
C LEU A 78 13.78 -0.92 4.10
N GLU A 79 14.12 -1.14 2.84
CA GLU A 79 15.38 -1.79 2.45
C GLU A 79 16.62 -1.04 2.98
N ALA A 80 16.58 0.30 2.95
CA ALA A 80 17.63 1.15 3.48
C ALA A 80 17.75 1.11 5.03
N THR A 81 16.73 0.60 5.71
CA THR A 81 16.69 0.51 7.18
C THR A 81 17.53 -0.67 7.67
N SER A 82 18.78 -0.39 8.04
CA SER A 82 19.69 -1.39 8.60
C SER A 82 19.33 -1.73 10.05
N LEU A 83 18.95 -2.99 10.29
CA LEU A 83 18.65 -3.54 11.61
C LEU A 83 19.69 -4.59 11.98
N GLN A 84 20.14 -4.57 13.24
CA GLN A 84 21.10 -5.53 13.80
C GLN A 84 20.41 -6.72 14.47
N ASP A 85 19.18 -6.50 14.95
CA ASP A 85 18.34 -7.55 15.53
C ASP A 85 17.71 -8.36 14.39
N GLU A 86 18.09 -9.63 14.25
CA GLU A 86 17.65 -10.50 13.14
C GLU A 86 16.12 -10.60 13.07
N THR A 87 15.42 -10.66 14.21
CA THR A 87 13.96 -10.69 14.22
C THR A 87 13.34 -9.40 13.69
N LEU A 88 13.93 -8.24 13.99
CA LEU A 88 13.46 -6.98 13.40
C LEU A 88 13.76 -6.88 11.90
N ALA A 89 14.87 -7.46 11.44
CA ALA A 89 15.18 -7.56 10.02
C ALA A 89 14.15 -8.44 9.30
N ASP A 90 13.78 -9.59 9.87
CA ASP A 90 12.74 -10.47 9.32
C ASP A 90 11.36 -9.76 9.26
N PHE A 91 11.01 -8.96 10.27
CA PHE A 91 9.78 -8.16 10.24
C PHE A 91 9.79 -7.08 9.17
N ARG A 92 10.92 -6.38 9.01
CA ARG A 92 11.10 -5.39 7.94
C ARG A 92 10.94 -6.03 6.57
N ASP A 93 11.53 -7.21 6.36
CA ASP A 93 11.43 -7.94 5.09
C ASP A 93 9.97 -8.40 4.86
N SER A 94 9.27 -8.84 5.90
CA SER A 94 7.85 -9.16 5.83
C SER A 94 6.97 -7.92 5.51
N TYR A 95 7.34 -6.74 6.02
CA TYR A 95 6.65 -5.49 5.64
C TYR A 95 6.88 -5.15 4.18
N ILE A 96 8.11 -5.35 3.66
CA ILE A 96 8.41 -5.16 2.25
C ILE A 96 7.49 -6.05 1.40
N ASP A 97 7.40 -7.34 1.69
CA ASP A 97 6.53 -8.28 0.96
C ASP A 97 5.06 -7.83 0.95
N VAL A 98 4.56 -7.34 2.10
CA VAL A 98 3.18 -6.83 2.22
C VAL A 98 2.98 -5.56 1.39
N VAL A 99 3.92 -4.61 1.46
CA VAL A 99 3.84 -3.33 0.73
C VAL A 99 3.97 -3.54 -0.77
N GLU A 100 4.87 -4.41 -1.23
CA GLU A 100 4.97 -4.82 -2.63
C GLU A 100 3.69 -5.51 -3.10
N GLY A 101 3.09 -6.36 -2.27
CA GLY A 101 1.79 -6.97 -2.53
C GLY A 101 0.68 -5.93 -2.74
N PHE A 102 0.60 -4.91 -1.88
CA PHE A 102 -0.37 -3.83 -2.03
C PHE A 102 -0.11 -3.02 -3.31
N SER A 103 1.16 -2.69 -3.59
CA SER A 103 1.57 -1.99 -4.80
C SER A 103 1.11 -2.75 -6.06
N GLY A 104 1.33 -4.07 -6.11
CA GLY A 104 0.87 -4.93 -7.19
C GLY A 104 -0.65 -4.99 -7.34
N ALA A 105 -1.38 -5.19 -6.24
CA ALA A 105 -2.84 -5.26 -6.28
C ALA A 105 -3.48 -3.92 -6.71
N LEU A 106 -2.89 -2.79 -6.30
CA LEU A 106 -3.31 -1.46 -6.74
C LEU A 106 -3.00 -1.24 -8.23
N ASP A 107 -1.84 -1.66 -8.72
CA ASP A 107 -1.52 -1.58 -10.14
C ASP A 107 -2.49 -2.45 -10.98
N ASP A 108 -2.89 -3.62 -10.51
CA ASP A 108 -3.92 -4.44 -11.16
C ASP A 108 -5.27 -3.69 -11.22
N ALA A 109 -5.69 -3.04 -10.13
CA ALA A 109 -6.91 -2.23 -10.12
C ALA A 109 -6.81 -1.02 -11.07
N ARG A 110 -5.63 -0.41 -11.20
CA ARG A 110 -5.35 0.66 -12.15
C ARG A 110 -5.48 0.15 -13.60
N GLN A 111 -4.83 -0.97 -13.92
CA GLN A 111 -4.92 -1.59 -15.24
C GLN A 111 -6.36 -1.97 -15.60
N ALA A 112 -7.14 -2.45 -14.63
CA ALA A 112 -8.56 -2.70 -14.79
C ALA A 112 -9.32 -1.45 -15.21
N MET A 113 -9.03 -0.31 -14.59
CA MET A 113 -9.67 0.97 -14.93
C MET A 113 -9.16 1.54 -16.26
N ASP A 114 -7.92 1.23 -16.67
CA ASP A 114 -7.36 1.63 -17.96
C ASP A 114 -8.13 1.01 -19.15
N LEU A 115 -8.77 -0.14 -18.97
CA LEU A 115 -9.70 -0.72 -19.95
C LEU A 115 -10.89 0.22 -20.26
N VAL A 116 -11.35 0.96 -19.24
CA VAL A 116 -12.42 1.96 -19.37
C VAL A 116 -11.86 3.23 -20.02
N VAL A 117 -10.67 3.68 -19.60
CA VAL A 117 -9.96 4.83 -20.21
C VAL A 117 -9.70 4.62 -21.70
N THR A 118 -9.45 3.38 -22.12
CA THR A 118 -9.10 3.06 -23.51
C THR A 118 -10.30 2.63 -24.36
N ALA A 119 -11.52 2.71 -23.84
CA ALA A 119 -12.73 2.45 -24.61
C ALA A 119 -12.82 3.40 -25.83
N GLU A 120 -12.99 2.79 -27.02
CA GLU A 120 -13.03 3.51 -28.30
C GLU A 120 -14.42 4.10 -28.58
N SER A 121 -15.47 3.46 -28.06
CA SER A 121 -16.85 3.88 -28.26
C SER A 121 -17.78 3.48 -27.10
N GLU A 122 -18.96 4.10 -27.04
CA GLU A 122 -20.02 3.75 -26.09
C GLU A 122 -20.52 2.31 -26.27
N ALA A 123 -20.41 1.76 -27.48
CA ALA A 123 -20.82 0.38 -27.75
C ALA A 123 -19.85 -0.65 -27.14
N ASP A 124 -18.57 -0.30 -27.02
CA ASP A 124 -17.53 -1.16 -26.43
C ASP A 124 -17.51 -1.08 -24.90
N LEU A 125 -18.02 0.03 -24.36
CA LEU A 125 -17.93 0.36 -22.95
C LEU A 125 -18.52 -0.72 -22.01
N PRO A 126 -19.68 -1.36 -22.28
CA PRO A 126 -20.21 -2.39 -21.40
C PRO A 126 -19.25 -3.58 -21.24
N ALA A 127 -18.61 -4.03 -22.32
CA ALA A 127 -17.66 -5.14 -22.28
C ALA A 127 -16.38 -4.76 -21.53
N ARG A 128 -15.88 -3.52 -21.73
CA ARG A 128 -14.73 -2.99 -20.97
C ARG A 128 -15.01 -2.88 -19.48
N ILE A 129 -16.21 -2.43 -19.12
CA ILE A 129 -16.65 -2.34 -17.73
C ILE A 129 -16.74 -3.73 -17.09
N GLU A 130 -17.29 -4.73 -17.80
CA GLU A 130 -17.38 -6.10 -17.29
C GLU A 130 -15.98 -6.69 -17.01
N GLU A 131 -15.05 -6.55 -17.95
CA GLU A 131 -13.66 -6.98 -17.78
C GLU A 131 -12.95 -6.22 -16.63
N SER A 132 -13.18 -4.90 -16.55
CA SER A 132 -12.67 -4.05 -15.46
C SER A 132 -13.20 -4.48 -14.09
N GLN A 133 -14.47 -4.86 -13.98
CA GLN A 133 -15.07 -5.33 -12.73
C GLN A 133 -14.45 -6.64 -12.27
N GLU A 134 -14.23 -7.60 -13.18
CA GLU A 134 -13.57 -8.86 -12.82
C GLU A 134 -12.17 -8.66 -12.28
N GLN A 135 -11.38 -7.79 -12.91
CA GLN A 135 -10.01 -7.49 -12.47
C GLN A 135 -10.02 -6.71 -11.15
N THR A 136 -10.90 -5.71 -11.01
CA THR A 136 -11.09 -4.97 -9.76
C THR A 136 -11.45 -5.89 -8.60
N MET A 137 -12.33 -6.87 -8.79
CA MET A 137 -12.68 -7.84 -7.74
C MET A 137 -11.49 -8.69 -7.29
N ARG A 138 -10.60 -9.06 -8.21
CA ARG A 138 -9.37 -9.81 -7.85
C ARG A 138 -8.41 -8.94 -7.04
N ALA A 139 -8.22 -7.68 -7.48
CA ALA A 139 -7.40 -6.72 -6.76
C ALA A 139 -7.93 -6.48 -5.33
N VAL A 140 -9.26 -6.30 -5.18
CA VAL A 140 -9.90 -6.14 -3.86
C VAL A 140 -9.67 -7.36 -2.98
N ALA A 141 -9.85 -8.57 -3.49
CA ALA A 141 -9.60 -9.79 -2.72
C ALA A 141 -8.14 -9.90 -2.26
N ALA A 142 -7.18 -9.53 -3.11
CA ALA A 142 -5.77 -9.49 -2.75
C ALA A 142 -5.49 -8.45 -1.66
N ILE A 143 -6.05 -7.24 -1.78
CA ILE A 143 -5.94 -6.18 -0.77
C ILE A 143 -6.51 -6.64 0.58
N GLU A 144 -7.65 -7.33 0.60
CA GLU A 144 -8.25 -7.87 1.83
C GLU A 144 -7.36 -8.92 2.51
N GLU A 145 -6.71 -9.80 1.74
CA GLU A 145 -5.77 -10.79 2.25
C GLU A 145 -4.48 -10.15 2.80
N LEU A 146 -3.95 -9.17 2.07
CA LEU A 146 -2.77 -8.40 2.47
C LEU A 146 -3.04 -7.60 3.75
N SER A 147 -4.21 -6.99 3.89
CA SER A 147 -4.60 -6.25 5.10
C SER A 147 -4.69 -7.14 6.34
N GLN A 148 -5.15 -8.39 6.18
CA GLN A 148 -5.13 -9.36 7.27
C GLN A 148 -3.71 -9.77 7.64
N THR A 149 -2.84 -9.96 6.65
CA THR A 149 -1.42 -10.29 6.84
C THR A 149 -0.69 -9.14 7.55
N GLU A 150 -0.90 -7.90 7.10
CA GLU A 150 -0.36 -6.69 7.71
C GLU A 150 -0.79 -6.56 9.17
N SER A 151 -2.09 -6.78 9.45
CA SER A 151 -2.63 -6.72 10.81
C SER A 151 -1.97 -7.74 11.74
N GLN A 152 -1.69 -8.96 11.24
CA GLN A 152 -0.96 -9.97 12.00
C GLN A 152 0.49 -9.53 12.25
N LEU A 153 1.18 -9.05 11.22
CA LEU A 153 2.56 -8.56 11.31
C LEU A 153 2.70 -7.40 12.31
N ILE A 154 1.79 -6.42 12.27
CA ILE A 154 1.75 -5.31 13.23
C ILE A 154 1.62 -5.82 14.67
N ASN A 155 0.76 -6.83 14.89
CA ASN A 155 0.59 -7.41 16.23
C ASN A 155 1.85 -8.12 16.73
N GLU A 156 2.53 -8.88 15.86
CA GLU A 156 3.78 -9.57 16.18
C GLU A 156 4.91 -8.57 16.49
N VAL A 157 5.04 -7.52 15.68
CA VAL A 157 6.01 -6.44 15.89
C VAL A 157 5.75 -5.73 17.21
N ASN A 158 4.49 -5.35 17.48
CA ASN A 158 4.12 -4.69 18.73
C ASN A 158 4.43 -5.56 19.95
N ALA A 159 4.13 -6.86 19.88
CA ALA A 159 4.45 -7.81 20.95
C ALA A 159 5.97 -7.93 21.17
N TYR A 160 6.76 -7.99 20.09
CA TYR A 160 8.22 -8.08 20.16
C TYR A 160 8.87 -6.81 20.69
N CYS A 161 8.38 -5.65 20.25
CA CYS A 161 8.87 -4.34 20.63
C CYS A 161 8.35 -3.86 22.00
N GLY A 162 7.42 -4.58 22.61
CA GLY A 162 6.84 -4.24 23.91
C GLY A 162 5.96 -2.99 23.86
N ALA A 163 5.40 -2.66 22.70
CA ALA A 163 4.37 -1.64 22.58
C ALA A 163 3.11 -2.14 23.30
N ALA A 164 2.46 -1.28 24.09
CA ALA A 164 1.18 -1.63 24.70
C ALA A 164 0.18 -1.92 23.58
N GLN A 165 -0.37 -3.13 23.53
CA GLN A 165 -1.39 -3.46 22.54
C GLN A 165 -2.61 -2.55 22.76
N PRO A 166 -3.22 -1.99 21.70
CA PRO A 166 -4.50 -1.31 21.84
C PRO A 166 -5.51 -2.31 22.42
N THR A 167 -6.04 -2.03 23.60
CA THR A 167 -7.19 -2.76 24.12
C THR A 167 -8.39 -2.44 23.24
N GLU A 168 -8.97 -3.47 22.63
CA GLU A 168 -10.27 -3.44 21.93
C GLU A 168 -11.35 -2.68 22.72
#